data_AF-A0A917WPQ7-F1
#
_entry.id   AF-A0A917WPQ7-F1
#
_cell.length_a   1.000
_cell.length_b   1.000
_cell.length_c   1.000
_cell.angle_alpha   90.00
_cell.angle_beta   90.00
_cell.angle_gamma   90.00
#
_symmetry.space_group_name_H-M   'P 1'
#
loop_
_entity.id
_entity.type
_entity.pdbx_description
1 polymer ?
#
loop_
_entity_poly.entity_id
_entity_poly.type
_entity_poly.pdbx_seq_one_letter_code
_entity_poly.pdbx_strand_id
1 'polypeptide(L)'
;MSDWFLTEDERGNPHTRLLPWTDGNAVRPLVDGRAYYAELLPAVNRMVRGDLLLFTDWRGDPDERLGAGDETISRVLCAAAERGVVVKGLVWRSHWDRLQFSEEENQHLGDAIEAAGGECLRDMRVRAGGSHHQKFVVLRHPGRPSLDVAYVGGIDLCHGRGDDSQHSGDPQAVAIAPVYGDRAPWHDVQLELRGPVVGQVEATFRERWEDPAPLSRNPFFVLHDKLFHEDTHADPLPAQLPDPAPAGDLSVQLLRTYPYRRRGYPFAPEGERTVARGYRKAVARAEQLIYLEDQYLWSPQVAGCFADALREHPGLHLVAVVPRYPDQPGALGRFPQLYGRERALSMLHNAGGDRLHVFSPENADGTPIYVHAKVCVVDDTWATVGSDNVSLRSWTHDSELTCAVLDPTGAYARDLRLRLAREHLGHDDVPDDPLAAVEEFESSARALEAWHAAGRRGPRPPGRLRPYESPHLSAWTSRWSSLVYRTVHDPDGRPRTMRRAGSF
;
A
#
# COMPACT_ATOMS: atom_id res chain seq x y z
N MET A 1 14.01 19.97 -4.31
CA MET A 1 13.83 18.51 -4.53
C MET A 1 14.69 17.67 -3.60
N SER A 2 16.02 17.82 -3.60
CA SER A 2 16.95 17.06 -2.74
C SER A 2 16.75 17.25 -1.23
N ASP A 3 15.99 18.25 -0.81
CA ASP A 3 15.58 18.44 0.58
C ASP A 3 14.50 17.45 1.03
N TRP A 4 13.63 17.04 0.11
CA TRP A 4 12.47 16.17 0.38
C TRP A 4 12.70 14.74 -0.09
N PHE A 5 13.34 14.57 -1.25
CA PHE A 5 13.68 13.26 -1.79
C PHE A 5 15.07 12.80 -1.36
N LEU A 6 15.24 11.48 -1.31
CA LEU A 6 16.55 10.86 -1.12
C LEU A 6 17.42 11.10 -2.35
N THR A 7 18.64 11.59 -2.16
CA THR A 7 19.70 11.55 -3.17
C THR A 7 20.14 10.12 -3.43
N GLU A 8 20.92 9.90 -4.48
CA GLU A 8 21.49 8.58 -4.80
C GLU A 8 22.21 7.96 -3.60
N ASP A 9 23.05 8.73 -2.92
CA ASP A 9 23.78 8.29 -1.72
C ASP A 9 22.84 8.00 -0.54
N GLU A 10 21.83 8.84 -0.31
CA GLU A 10 20.87 8.65 0.79
C GLU A 10 19.96 7.44 0.58
N ARG A 11 19.68 7.08 -0.68
CA ARG A 11 19.00 5.81 -0.98
C ARG A 11 19.79 4.62 -0.44
N GLY A 12 21.12 4.71 -0.48
CA GLY A 12 22.06 3.73 0.06
C GLY A 12 21.82 2.33 -0.48
N ASN A 13 21.49 2.24 -1.78
CA ASN A 13 21.44 1.01 -2.55
C ASN A 13 22.03 1.27 -3.95
N PRO A 14 23.37 1.23 -4.13
CA PRO A 14 24.01 1.49 -5.42
C PRO A 14 23.84 0.33 -6.42
N HIS A 15 23.18 -0.77 -6.03
CA HIS A 15 23.00 -1.95 -6.87
C HIS A 15 21.69 -1.92 -7.67
N THR A 16 20.79 -1.00 -7.35
CA THR A 16 19.56 -0.83 -8.12
C THR A 16 19.85 -0.07 -9.41
N ARG A 17 19.06 -0.36 -10.45
CA ARG A 17 19.03 0.44 -11.69
C ARG A 17 18.07 1.63 -11.62
N LEU A 18 17.36 1.82 -10.50
CA LEU A 18 16.45 2.94 -10.32
C LEU A 18 17.21 4.27 -10.20
N LEU A 19 16.69 5.29 -10.87
CA LEU A 19 17.12 6.67 -10.66
C LEU A 19 16.73 7.16 -9.25
N PRO A 20 17.41 8.19 -8.71
CA PRO A 20 17.01 8.79 -7.44
C PRO A 20 15.56 9.25 -7.43
N TRP A 21 15.15 9.96 -8.48
CA TRP A 21 13.79 10.34 -8.81
C TRP A 21 13.70 10.64 -10.31
N THR A 22 12.49 10.85 -10.79
CA THR A 22 12.20 11.31 -12.15
C THR A 22 11.41 12.62 -12.10
N ASP A 23 11.63 13.47 -13.09
CA ASP A 23 10.85 14.70 -13.30
C ASP A 23 9.93 14.54 -14.51
N GLY A 24 8.97 15.44 -14.68
CA GLY A 24 8.12 15.45 -15.86
C GLY A 24 6.96 14.45 -15.80
N ASN A 25 6.53 14.04 -14.61
CA ASN A 25 5.51 13.02 -14.45
C ASN A 25 4.11 13.63 -14.28
N ALA A 26 3.10 12.86 -14.67
CA ALA A 26 1.73 13.10 -14.23
C ALA A 26 1.31 11.98 -13.28
N VAL A 27 0.68 12.37 -12.18
CA VAL A 27 0.21 11.46 -11.13
C VAL A 27 -1.25 11.77 -10.86
N ARG A 28 -2.09 10.75 -10.82
CA ARG A 28 -3.51 10.88 -10.47
C ARG A 28 -3.90 9.86 -9.42
N PRO A 29 -4.40 10.29 -8.24
CA PRO A 29 -4.94 9.35 -7.26
C PRO A 29 -6.28 8.78 -7.74
N LEU A 30 -6.44 7.47 -7.57
CA LEU A 30 -7.64 6.68 -7.77
C LEU A 30 -8.06 6.20 -6.39
N VAL A 31 -9.07 6.87 -5.82
CA VAL A 31 -9.58 6.57 -4.48
C VAL A 31 -10.64 5.48 -4.61
N ASP A 32 -10.47 4.42 -3.83
CA ASP A 32 -11.20 3.16 -3.84
C ASP A 32 -11.02 2.30 -5.11
N GLY A 33 -11.32 1.01 -4.99
CA GLY A 33 -11.05 0.04 -6.05
C GLY A 33 -11.87 0.24 -7.31
N ARG A 34 -13.12 0.71 -7.22
CA ARG A 34 -13.90 0.97 -8.46
C ARG A 34 -13.31 2.08 -9.31
N ALA A 35 -12.72 3.11 -8.71
CA ALA A 35 -12.03 4.15 -9.47
C ALA A 35 -10.77 3.59 -10.16
N TYR A 36 -10.05 2.68 -9.49
CA TYR A 36 -8.91 1.99 -10.08
C TYR A 36 -9.31 1.05 -11.22
N TYR A 37 -10.28 0.17 -11.00
CA TYR A 37 -10.70 -0.82 -11.97
C TYR A 37 -11.31 -0.19 -13.24
N ALA A 38 -12.03 0.93 -13.08
CA ALA A 38 -12.56 1.71 -14.20
C ALA A 38 -11.47 2.27 -15.14
N GLU A 39 -10.24 2.44 -14.65
CA GLU A 39 -9.09 2.87 -15.45
C GLU A 39 -8.29 1.70 -16.00
N LEU A 40 -8.05 0.68 -15.17
CA LEU A 40 -7.26 -0.48 -15.53
C LEU A 40 -7.89 -1.27 -16.68
N LEU A 41 -9.18 -1.57 -16.60
CA LEU A 41 -9.90 -2.39 -17.57
C LEU A 41 -9.78 -1.85 -19.02
N PRO A 42 -10.15 -0.58 -19.30
CA PRO A 42 -10.00 -0.03 -20.65
C PRO A 42 -8.52 0.14 -21.05
N ALA A 43 -7.58 0.31 -20.12
CA ALA A 43 -6.15 0.38 -20.43
C ALA A 43 -5.63 -0.97 -20.97
N VAL A 44 -5.95 -2.08 -20.28
CA VAL A 44 -5.57 -3.44 -20.72
C VAL A 44 -6.29 -3.83 -22.02
N ASN A 45 -7.57 -3.50 -22.16
CA ASN A 45 -8.34 -3.80 -23.38
C ASN A 45 -7.83 -3.09 -24.64
N ARG A 46 -7.12 -1.95 -24.48
CA ARG A 46 -6.47 -1.24 -25.60
C ARG A 46 -5.14 -1.85 -26.05
N MET A 47 -4.59 -2.79 -25.28
CA MET A 47 -3.32 -3.44 -25.60
C MET A 47 -3.45 -4.35 -26.81
N VAL A 48 -2.43 -4.32 -27.66
CA VAL A 48 -2.35 -5.09 -28.91
C VAL A 48 -1.10 -5.97 -28.90
N ARG A 49 -0.99 -6.84 -29.90
CA ARG A 49 0.16 -7.71 -30.10
C ARG A 49 1.50 -6.98 -29.94
N GLY A 50 2.38 -7.51 -29.10
CA GLY A 50 3.71 -6.98 -28.84
C GLY A 50 3.79 -5.91 -27.74
N ASP A 51 2.65 -5.42 -27.22
CA ASP A 51 2.64 -4.63 -25.99
C ASP A 51 3.07 -5.50 -24.79
N LEU A 52 3.49 -4.87 -23.69
CA LEU A 52 3.98 -5.53 -22.48
C LEU A 52 3.11 -5.17 -21.28
N LEU A 53 2.57 -6.19 -20.60
CA LEU A 53 1.80 -6.09 -19.36
C LEU A 53 2.60 -6.78 -18.25
N LEU A 54 3.02 -6.01 -17.25
CA LEU A 54 3.68 -6.54 -16.05
C LEU A 54 2.79 -6.29 -14.84
N PHE A 55 2.66 -7.26 -13.92
CA PHE A 55 1.93 -7.01 -12.68
C PHE A 55 2.50 -7.76 -11.48
N THR A 56 2.33 -7.18 -10.29
CA THR A 56 2.58 -7.86 -9.03
C THR A 56 1.38 -7.71 -8.12
N ASP A 57 1.08 -8.77 -7.38
CA ASP A 57 0.04 -8.77 -6.35
C ASP A 57 0.47 -9.59 -5.13
N TRP A 58 -0.06 -9.22 -3.97
CA TRP A 58 0.00 -10.09 -2.79
C TRP A 58 -1.03 -11.23 -2.93
N ARG A 59 -2.19 -10.91 -3.51
CA ARG A 59 -3.25 -11.86 -3.84
C ARG A 59 -3.97 -11.42 -5.12
N GLY A 60 -4.19 -12.34 -6.05
CA GLY A 60 -5.03 -12.17 -7.23
C GLY A 60 -6.12 -13.23 -7.24
N ASP A 61 -7.39 -12.82 -7.14
CA ASP A 61 -8.53 -13.72 -7.22
C ASP A 61 -8.99 -13.79 -8.69
N PRO A 62 -8.93 -14.95 -9.37
CA PRO A 62 -9.18 -15.06 -10.81
C PRO A 62 -10.51 -14.49 -11.28
N ASP A 63 -11.53 -14.58 -10.43
CA ASP A 63 -12.90 -14.17 -10.68
C ASP A 63 -13.22 -12.74 -10.19
N GLU A 64 -12.26 -12.01 -9.63
CA GLU A 64 -12.42 -10.59 -9.26
C GLU A 64 -12.88 -9.78 -10.48
N ARG A 65 -14.00 -9.04 -10.33
CA ARG A 65 -14.58 -8.26 -11.42
C ARG A 65 -14.01 -6.85 -11.44
N LEU A 66 -13.49 -6.46 -12.61
CA LEU A 66 -13.00 -5.10 -12.84
C LEU A 66 -14.12 -4.13 -13.26
N GLY A 67 -15.36 -4.60 -13.35
CA GLY A 67 -16.51 -3.82 -13.80
C GLY A 67 -17.84 -4.49 -13.48
N ALA A 68 -18.95 -3.88 -13.92
CA ALA A 68 -20.29 -4.39 -13.66
C ALA A 68 -20.67 -5.63 -14.51
N GLY A 69 -19.90 -5.94 -15.55
CA GLY A 69 -20.12 -7.07 -16.43
C GLY A 69 -19.50 -8.36 -15.89
N ASP A 70 -19.03 -9.19 -16.82
CA ASP A 70 -18.38 -10.47 -16.57
C ASP A 70 -16.87 -10.43 -16.85
N GLU A 71 -16.29 -9.22 -16.93
CA GLU A 71 -14.86 -8.96 -17.09
C GLU A 71 -14.11 -9.21 -15.78
N THR A 72 -13.80 -10.47 -15.53
CA THR A 72 -12.93 -10.86 -14.41
C THR A 72 -11.47 -10.61 -14.74
N ILE A 73 -10.61 -10.45 -13.73
CA ILE A 73 -9.18 -10.23 -13.93
C ILE A 73 -8.54 -11.35 -14.77
N SER A 74 -8.85 -12.62 -14.48
CA SER A 74 -8.33 -13.75 -15.25
C SER A 74 -8.72 -13.63 -16.73
N ARG A 75 -9.99 -13.34 -17.04
CA ARG A 75 -10.47 -13.18 -18.42
C ARG A 75 -9.78 -12.02 -19.13
N VAL A 76 -9.59 -10.90 -18.45
CA VAL A 76 -8.97 -9.69 -19.01
C VAL A 76 -7.50 -9.93 -19.35
N LEU A 77 -6.74 -10.57 -18.44
CA LEU A 77 -5.33 -10.89 -18.66
C LEU A 77 -5.14 -12.00 -19.69
N CYS A 78 -5.97 -13.06 -19.65
CA CYS A 78 -5.93 -14.13 -20.65
C CYS A 78 -6.26 -13.59 -22.05
N ALA A 79 -7.30 -12.78 -22.18
CA ALA A 79 -7.64 -12.17 -23.47
C ALA A 79 -6.51 -11.26 -23.98
N ALA A 80 -5.76 -10.58 -23.11
CA ALA A 80 -4.58 -9.82 -23.52
C ALA A 80 -3.48 -10.75 -24.06
N ALA A 81 -3.16 -11.83 -23.36
CA ALA A 81 -2.19 -12.83 -23.80
C ALA A 81 -2.59 -13.45 -25.16
N GLU A 82 -3.86 -13.80 -25.34
CA GLU A 82 -4.41 -14.34 -26.59
C GLU A 82 -4.33 -13.33 -27.77
N ARG A 83 -4.43 -12.02 -27.50
CA ARG A 83 -4.18 -10.96 -28.49
C ARG A 83 -2.69 -10.85 -28.87
N GLY A 84 -1.81 -11.56 -28.16
CA GLY A 84 -0.36 -11.53 -28.33
C GLY A 84 0.33 -10.42 -27.54
N VAL A 85 -0.30 -9.90 -26.48
CA VAL A 85 0.37 -9.06 -25.47
C VAL A 85 1.32 -9.95 -24.66
N VAL A 86 2.51 -9.45 -24.34
CA VAL A 86 3.44 -10.14 -23.44
C VAL A 86 2.97 -9.89 -22.00
N VAL A 87 2.31 -10.87 -21.39
CA VAL A 87 1.78 -10.79 -20.02
C VAL A 87 2.72 -11.51 -19.06
N LYS A 88 3.27 -10.81 -18.06
CA LYS A 88 4.19 -11.36 -17.06
C LYS A 88 3.78 -10.96 -15.64
N GLY A 89 3.57 -11.95 -14.76
CA GLY A 89 3.09 -11.75 -13.39
C GLY A 89 4.06 -12.24 -12.32
N LEU A 90 4.19 -11.51 -11.21
CA LEU A 90 4.83 -11.99 -9.98
C LEU A 90 3.84 -11.95 -8.82
N VAL A 91 3.33 -13.10 -8.43
CA VAL A 91 2.40 -13.24 -7.30
C VAL A 91 3.06 -13.91 -6.12
N TRP A 92 2.63 -13.58 -4.89
CA TRP A 92 3.19 -14.21 -3.70
C TRP A 92 2.64 -15.62 -3.49
N ARG A 93 3.51 -16.63 -3.30
CA ARG A 93 3.06 -18.02 -3.10
C ARG A 93 2.43 -18.31 -1.74
N SER A 94 2.62 -17.46 -0.72
CA SER A 94 2.34 -17.77 0.69
C SER A 94 3.25 -18.83 1.34
N HIS A 95 3.33 -18.83 2.68
CA HIS A 95 4.24 -19.69 3.45
C HIS A 95 3.64 -21.05 3.85
N TRP A 96 2.32 -21.15 3.99
CA TRP A 96 1.62 -22.36 4.43
C TRP A 96 0.17 -22.34 3.96
N ASP A 97 -0.33 -23.53 3.59
CA ASP A 97 -1.74 -23.79 3.31
C ASP A 97 -2.66 -23.21 4.37
N ARG A 98 -2.28 -23.12 5.66
CA ARG A 98 -3.14 -22.62 6.75
C ARG A 98 -3.49 -21.12 6.73
N LEU A 99 -2.93 -20.34 5.82
CA LEU A 99 -3.42 -19.00 5.45
C LEU A 99 -4.44 -19.05 4.27
N GLN A 100 -4.86 -20.26 3.90
CA GLN A 100 -5.97 -20.84 3.10
C GLN A 100 -6.67 -20.09 1.96
N PHE A 101 -6.43 -18.81 1.67
CA PHE A 101 -7.21 -18.13 0.62
C PHE A 101 -6.39 -17.47 -0.49
N SER A 102 -5.08 -17.22 -0.31
CA SER A 102 -4.30 -16.54 -1.37
C SER A 102 -3.52 -17.49 -2.28
N GLU A 103 -2.99 -18.62 -1.77
CA GLU A 103 -2.10 -19.50 -2.56
C GLU A 103 -2.87 -20.24 -3.67
N GLU A 104 -4.03 -20.80 -3.34
CA GLU A 104 -4.90 -21.50 -4.31
C GLU A 104 -5.39 -20.53 -5.39
N GLU A 105 -5.83 -19.33 -5.02
CA GLU A 105 -6.30 -18.32 -5.97
C GLU A 105 -5.18 -17.78 -6.86
N ASN A 106 -4.01 -17.49 -6.27
CA ASN A 106 -2.82 -17.10 -7.03
C ASN A 106 -2.37 -18.20 -8.00
N GLN A 107 -2.52 -19.47 -7.62
CA GLN A 107 -2.21 -20.60 -8.49
C GLN A 107 -3.20 -20.67 -9.66
N HIS A 108 -4.51 -20.63 -9.39
CA HIS A 108 -5.53 -20.66 -10.43
C HIS A 108 -5.40 -19.49 -11.42
N LEU A 109 -5.03 -18.30 -10.93
CA LEU A 109 -4.78 -17.14 -11.79
C LEU A 109 -3.56 -17.38 -12.69
N GLY A 110 -2.47 -17.89 -12.11
CA GLY A 110 -1.25 -18.20 -12.85
C GLY A 110 -1.48 -19.25 -13.93
N ASP A 111 -2.10 -20.38 -13.57
CA ASP A 111 -2.40 -21.49 -14.48
C ASP A 111 -3.25 -21.04 -15.68
N ALA A 112 -4.24 -20.16 -15.44
CA ALA A 112 -5.09 -19.61 -16.50
C ALA A 112 -4.29 -18.70 -17.46
N ILE A 113 -3.44 -17.82 -16.92
CA ILE A 113 -2.60 -16.92 -17.72
C ILE A 113 -1.59 -17.71 -18.56
N GLU A 114 -0.96 -18.74 -17.98
CA GLU A 114 -0.03 -19.63 -18.68
C GLU A 114 -0.73 -20.39 -19.81
N ALA A 115 -1.93 -20.92 -19.57
CA ALA A 115 -2.73 -21.58 -20.60
C ALA A 115 -3.10 -20.64 -21.77
N ALA A 116 -3.24 -19.33 -21.50
CA ALA A 116 -3.50 -18.30 -22.50
C ALA A 116 -2.24 -17.77 -23.22
N GLY A 117 -1.04 -18.23 -22.85
CA GLY A 117 0.24 -17.83 -23.44
C GLY A 117 0.95 -16.67 -22.73
N GLY A 118 0.50 -16.28 -21.54
CA GLY A 118 1.27 -15.42 -20.62
C GLY A 118 2.18 -16.24 -19.71
N GLU A 119 2.78 -15.61 -18.70
CA GLU A 119 3.58 -16.30 -17.67
C GLU A 119 3.36 -15.62 -16.32
N CYS A 120 3.18 -16.39 -15.26
CA CYS A 120 2.96 -15.85 -13.93
C CYS A 120 3.67 -16.69 -12.88
N LEU A 121 4.73 -16.13 -12.29
CA LEU A 121 5.57 -16.85 -11.34
C LEU A 121 5.13 -16.61 -9.90
N ARG A 122 5.06 -17.69 -9.12
CA ARG A 122 4.80 -17.65 -7.68
C ARG A 122 6.11 -17.43 -6.92
N ASP A 123 6.39 -16.17 -6.59
CA ASP A 123 7.64 -15.73 -5.99
C ASP A 123 7.65 -15.94 -4.46
N MET A 124 8.66 -16.67 -3.98
CA MET A 124 8.94 -16.90 -2.55
C MET A 124 10.34 -16.45 -2.15
N ARG A 125 10.92 -15.50 -2.88
CA ARG A 125 12.20 -14.88 -2.53
C ARG A 125 12.06 -13.88 -1.38
N VAL A 126 11.28 -14.22 -0.37
CA VAL A 126 11.04 -13.42 0.83
C VAL A 126 11.92 -13.86 2.01
N ARG A 127 11.88 -13.09 3.10
CA ARG A 127 12.39 -13.51 4.40
C ARG A 127 11.36 -14.42 5.07
N ALA A 128 11.79 -15.39 5.89
CA ALA A 128 10.88 -16.29 6.59
C ALA A 128 9.81 -15.52 7.39
N GLY A 129 8.53 -15.85 7.19
CA GLY A 129 7.39 -15.15 7.78
C GLY A 129 7.04 -13.81 7.12
N GLY A 130 7.72 -13.47 6.02
CA GLY A 130 7.49 -12.24 5.24
C GLY A 130 6.59 -12.44 4.05
N SER A 131 6.39 -11.38 3.26
CA SER A 131 5.59 -11.43 2.04
C SER A 131 6.16 -10.54 0.93
N HIS A 132 5.75 -10.82 -0.30
CA HIS A 132 5.80 -9.82 -1.36
C HIS A 132 4.50 -9.02 -1.29
N HIS A 133 4.59 -7.75 -0.93
CA HIS A 133 3.43 -6.93 -0.61
C HIS A 133 3.26 -5.73 -1.57
N GLN A 134 4.02 -5.73 -2.67
CA GLN A 134 3.90 -4.77 -3.76
C GLN A 134 2.64 -5.04 -4.59
N LYS A 135 1.81 -4.02 -4.83
CA LYS A 135 0.72 -4.06 -5.81
C LYS A 135 0.96 -3.03 -6.87
N PHE A 136 1.25 -3.49 -8.08
CA PHE A 136 1.38 -2.57 -9.21
C PHE A 136 1.19 -3.27 -10.56
N VAL A 137 0.78 -2.49 -11.55
CA VAL A 137 0.64 -2.90 -12.96
C VAL A 137 1.42 -1.93 -13.83
N VAL A 138 2.12 -2.42 -14.86
CA VAL A 138 2.80 -1.60 -15.87
C VAL A 138 2.35 -2.02 -17.25
N LEU A 139 1.88 -1.06 -18.04
CA LEU A 139 1.49 -1.24 -19.43
C LEU A 139 2.46 -0.44 -20.31
N ARG A 140 3.23 -1.13 -21.16
CA ARG A 140 4.12 -0.52 -22.15
C ARG A 140 3.66 -0.84 -23.56
N HIS A 141 3.69 0.16 -24.44
CA HIS A 141 3.22 0.08 -25.81
C HIS A 141 4.34 0.47 -26.79
N PRO A 142 5.15 -0.49 -27.28
CA PRO A 142 6.18 -0.22 -28.28
C PRO A 142 5.62 0.57 -29.47
N GLY A 143 6.25 1.70 -29.80
CA GLY A 143 5.80 2.60 -30.88
C GLY A 143 4.60 3.50 -30.54
N ARG A 144 4.01 3.38 -29.33
CA ARG A 144 2.92 4.23 -28.83
C ARG A 144 3.15 4.67 -27.38
N PRO A 145 4.30 5.27 -27.04
CA PRO A 145 4.69 5.56 -25.65
C PRO A 145 3.78 6.54 -24.92
N SER A 146 2.91 7.28 -25.62
CA SER A 146 1.89 8.13 -24.97
C SER A 146 0.80 7.34 -24.24
N LEU A 147 0.68 6.04 -24.56
CA LEU A 147 -0.24 5.13 -23.87
C LEU A 147 0.39 4.49 -22.62
N ASP A 148 1.72 4.55 -22.48
CA ASP A 148 2.44 3.94 -21.36
C ASP A 148 1.93 4.48 -20.03
N VAL A 149 1.63 3.55 -19.12
CA VAL A 149 1.03 3.86 -17.81
C VAL A 149 1.45 2.82 -16.79
N ALA A 150 1.63 3.26 -15.54
CA ALA A 150 1.79 2.37 -14.40
C ALA A 150 0.74 2.69 -13.33
N TYR A 151 0.34 1.66 -12.58
CA TYR A 151 -0.56 1.77 -11.43
C TYR A 151 0.16 1.27 -10.20
N VAL A 152 0.25 2.06 -9.12
CA VAL A 152 0.98 1.70 -7.88
C VAL A 152 0.19 2.13 -6.65
N GLY A 153 0.06 1.28 -5.63
CA GLY A 153 -0.59 1.64 -4.37
C GLY A 153 -0.94 0.46 -3.48
N GLY A 154 -2.08 0.56 -2.78
CA GLY A 154 -2.54 -0.43 -1.79
C GLY A 154 -3.45 -1.52 -2.35
N ILE A 155 -3.98 -1.36 -3.56
CA ILE A 155 -5.10 -2.17 -4.07
C ILE A 155 -4.60 -3.41 -4.82
N ASP A 156 -4.87 -4.59 -4.26
CA ASP A 156 -4.69 -5.89 -4.92
C ASP A 156 -5.80 -6.15 -5.96
N LEU A 157 -5.53 -7.03 -6.93
CA LEU A 157 -6.52 -7.54 -7.88
C LEU A 157 -7.30 -8.74 -7.31
N CYS A 158 -7.96 -8.55 -6.16
CA CYS A 158 -8.70 -9.61 -5.47
C CYS A 158 -9.98 -9.14 -4.77
N HIS A 159 -10.76 -10.09 -4.27
CA HIS A 159 -12.03 -9.86 -3.61
C HIS A 159 -11.95 -8.84 -2.47
N GLY A 160 -13.00 -8.03 -2.33
CA GLY A 160 -13.19 -7.08 -1.26
C GLY A 160 -12.67 -5.68 -1.56
N ARG A 161 -12.05 -5.47 -2.72
CA ARG A 161 -11.41 -4.21 -3.09
C ARG A 161 -12.32 -3.33 -3.95
N GLY A 162 -13.32 -3.90 -4.64
CA GLY A 162 -14.25 -3.26 -5.55
C GLY A 162 -15.31 -2.34 -4.90
N ASP A 163 -14.91 -1.51 -3.93
CA ASP A 163 -15.77 -0.51 -3.28
C ASP A 163 -15.69 0.86 -3.96
N ASP A 164 -16.60 1.76 -3.60
CA ASP A 164 -16.64 3.16 -4.04
C ASP A 164 -16.84 4.10 -2.85
N SER A 165 -16.89 5.41 -3.15
CA SER A 165 -17.03 6.46 -2.15
C SER A 165 -18.33 6.39 -1.34
N GLN A 166 -19.32 5.55 -1.68
CA GLN A 166 -20.47 5.30 -0.80
C GLN A 166 -20.10 4.35 0.35
N HIS A 167 -19.08 3.51 0.17
CA HIS A 167 -18.63 2.47 1.10
C HIS A 167 -19.76 1.51 1.49
N SER A 168 -20.40 0.95 0.46
CA SER A 168 -21.43 -0.09 0.63
C SER A 168 -20.83 -1.50 0.67
N GLY A 169 -19.51 -1.61 0.51
CA GLY A 169 -18.78 -2.87 0.43
C GLY A 169 -18.84 -3.50 -0.96
N ASP A 170 -17.84 -4.33 -1.22
CA ASP A 170 -17.73 -5.11 -2.45
C ASP A 170 -18.77 -6.25 -2.47
N PRO A 171 -19.53 -6.44 -3.58
CA PRO A 171 -20.32 -7.65 -3.80
C PRO A 171 -19.50 -8.94 -3.72
N GLN A 172 -18.24 -8.92 -4.15
CA GLN A 172 -17.29 -10.02 -4.00
C GLN A 172 -16.50 -9.84 -2.70
N ALA A 173 -17.17 -10.08 -1.57
CA ALA A 173 -16.59 -9.79 -0.26
C ALA A 173 -15.48 -10.76 0.15
N VAL A 174 -14.50 -10.24 0.90
CA VAL A 174 -13.54 -11.03 1.67
C VAL A 174 -13.97 -11.13 3.13
N ALA A 175 -13.82 -12.30 3.73
CA ALA A 175 -14.13 -12.50 5.14
C ALA A 175 -13.08 -11.83 6.04
N ILE A 176 -13.49 -10.78 6.75
CA ILE A 176 -12.73 -10.15 7.84
C ILE A 176 -13.53 -10.19 9.15
N ALA A 177 -13.07 -9.48 10.18
CA ALA A 177 -13.75 -9.44 11.47
C ALA A 177 -15.26 -9.13 11.31
N PRO A 178 -16.16 -9.90 11.95
CA PRO A 178 -17.62 -9.79 11.72
C PRO A 178 -18.23 -8.40 11.97
N VAL A 179 -17.50 -7.51 12.66
CA VAL A 179 -17.92 -6.13 12.91
C VAL A 179 -18.03 -5.29 11.63
N TYR A 180 -17.39 -5.73 10.54
CA TYR A 180 -17.46 -5.10 9.22
C TYR A 180 -18.67 -5.58 8.38
N GLY A 181 -19.45 -6.53 8.89
CA GLY A 181 -20.58 -7.12 8.16
C GLY A 181 -20.17 -8.09 7.04
N ASP A 182 -21.17 -8.56 6.29
CA ASP A 182 -20.99 -9.58 5.24
C ASP A 182 -20.29 -9.03 3.99
N ARG A 183 -20.39 -7.72 3.76
CA ARG A 183 -19.71 -6.98 2.70
C ARG A 183 -18.97 -5.82 3.35
N ALA A 184 -17.75 -6.09 3.78
CA ALA A 184 -16.93 -5.11 4.46
C ALA A 184 -16.73 -3.87 3.57
N PRO A 185 -17.07 -2.66 4.04
CA PRO A 185 -16.69 -1.45 3.35
C PRO A 185 -15.18 -1.27 3.38
N TRP A 186 -14.59 -0.89 2.25
CA TRP A 186 -13.15 -0.86 2.04
C TRP A 186 -12.72 0.50 1.47
N HIS A 187 -11.72 1.12 2.10
CA HIS A 187 -11.16 2.38 1.65
C HIS A 187 -9.65 2.23 1.38
N ASP A 188 -9.23 2.61 0.18
CA ASP A 188 -7.84 2.44 -0.28
C ASP A 188 -7.50 3.41 -1.42
N VAL A 189 -6.22 3.51 -1.78
CA VAL A 189 -5.76 4.41 -2.85
C VAL A 189 -4.75 3.72 -3.76
N GLN A 190 -4.96 3.88 -5.07
CA GLN A 190 -4.00 3.55 -6.12
C GLN A 190 -3.61 4.82 -6.87
N LEU A 191 -2.39 4.91 -7.42
CA LEU A 191 -1.99 5.99 -8.31
C LEU A 191 -1.97 5.52 -9.75
N GLU A 192 -2.53 6.31 -10.67
CA GLU A 192 -2.14 6.26 -12.09
C GLU A 192 -0.90 7.15 -12.30
N LEU A 193 0.11 6.59 -12.97
CA LEU A 193 1.39 7.23 -13.23
C LEU A 193 1.67 7.27 -14.73
N ARG A 194 2.04 8.45 -15.24
CA ARG A 194 2.48 8.68 -16.62
C ARG A 194 3.77 9.50 -16.65
N GLY A 195 4.53 9.34 -17.74
CA GLY A 195 5.83 9.99 -17.92
C GLY A 195 7.01 9.08 -17.53
N PRO A 196 8.20 9.64 -17.30
CA PRO A 196 9.42 8.86 -17.09
C PRO A 196 9.35 7.84 -15.94
N VAL A 197 8.56 8.11 -14.90
CA VAL A 197 8.36 7.20 -13.76
C VAL A 197 7.89 5.80 -14.18
N VAL A 198 7.16 5.66 -15.29
CA VAL A 198 6.68 4.35 -15.78
C VAL A 198 7.84 3.40 -16.05
N GLY A 199 8.95 3.90 -16.60
CA GLY A 199 10.16 3.10 -16.81
C GLY A 199 10.84 2.68 -15.51
N GLN A 200 10.72 3.48 -14.45
CA GLN A 200 11.24 3.16 -13.11
C GLN A 200 10.37 2.09 -12.41
N VAL A 201 9.05 2.12 -12.59
CA VAL A 201 8.16 1.06 -12.09
C VAL A 201 8.43 -0.26 -12.84
N GLU A 202 8.60 -0.21 -14.16
CA GLU A 202 9.02 -1.36 -14.96
C GLU A 202 10.36 -1.93 -14.47
N ALA A 203 11.35 -1.07 -14.24
CA ALA A 203 12.66 -1.49 -13.74
C ALA A 203 12.58 -2.21 -12.37
N THR A 204 11.61 -1.83 -11.51
CA THR A 204 11.34 -2.52 -10.25
C THR A 204 10.84 -3.94 -10.46
N PHE A 205 9.92 -4.16 -11.40
CA PHE A 205 9.47 -5.50 -11.78
C PHE A 205 10.63 -6.33 -12.32
N ARG A 206 11.37 -5.77 -13.29
CA ARG A 206 12.48 -6.43 -13.96
C ARG A 206 13.56 -6.88 -12.98
N GLU A 207 13.87 -6.07 -11.95
CA GLU A 207 14.88 -6.43 -10.93
C GLU A 207 14.52 -7.73 -10.22
N ARG A 208 13.24 -7.93 -9.88
CA ARG A 208 12.76 -9.18 -9.30
C ARG A 208 12.65 -10.29 -10.34
N TRP A 209 12.12 -10.01 -11.52
CA TRP A 209 11.93 -11.00 -12.58
C TRP A 209 13.25 -11.63 -13.02
N GLU A 210 14.26 -10.80 -13.24
CA GLU A 210 15.59 -11.19 -13.75
C GLU A 210 16.53 -11.69 -12.64
N ASP A 211 16.09 -11.76 -11.38
CA ASP A 211 16.91 -12.32 -10.29
C ASP A 211 17.09 -13.83 -10.50
N PRO A 212 18.33 -14.31 -10.72
CA PRO A 212 18.62 -15.71 -11.05
C PRO A 212 18.47 -16.66 -9.85
N ALA A 213 18.18 -16.16 -8.65
CA ALA A 213 17.89 -17.00 -7.51
C ALA A 213 16.60 -17.81 -7.72
N PRO A 214 16.56 -19.07 -7.26
CA PRO A 214 15.33 -19.86 -7.35
C PRO A 214 14.21 -19.19 -6.57
N LEU A 215 12.97 -19.28 -7.10
CA LEU A 215 11.77 -18.69 -6.51
C LEU A 215 11.55 -19.14 -5.06
N SER A 216 11.98 -20.35 -4.70
CA SER A 216 12.04 -20.82 -3.33
C SER A 216 13.35 -21.53 -3.01
N ARG A 217 13.82 -21.38 -1.77
CA ARG A 217 14.95 -22.15 -1.22
C ARG A 217 14.51 -23.20 -0.20
N ASN A 218 13.22 -23.28 0.09
CA ASN A 218 12.69 -24.28 1.00
C ASN A 218 12.69 -25.64 0.27
N PRO A 219 13.38 -26.68 0.79
CA PRO A 219 13.42 -27.99 0.16
C PRO A 219 12.04 -28.61 -0.10
N PHE A 220 11.05 -28.31 0.75
CA PHE A 220 9.68 -28.78 0.56
C PHE A 220 9.04 -28.20 -0.71
N PHE A 221 9.11 -26.88 -0.90
CA PHE A 221 8.60 -26.22 -2.10
C PHE A 221 9.37 -26.67 -3.35
N VAL A 222 10.70 -26.75 -3.28
CA VAL A 222 11.50 -27.23 -4.42
C VAL A 222 11.14 -28.67 -4.83
N LEU A 223 10.77 -29.53 -3.88
CA LEU A 223 10.31 -30.88 -4.19
C LEU A 223 8.89 -30.87 -4.75
N HIS A 224 8.00 -30.06 -4.18
CA HIS A 224 6.63 -29.85 -4.68
C HIS A 224 6.65 -29.40 -6.14
N ASP A 225 7.41 -28.36 -6.47
CA ASP A 225 7.52 -27.79 -7.82
C ASP A 225 7.95 -28.84 -8.85
N LYS A 226 8.90 -29.70 -8.46
CA LYS A 226 9.38 -30.79 -9.30
C LYS A 226 8.34 -31.90 -9.49
N LEU A 227 7.54 -32.19 -8.47
CA LEU A 227 6.50 -33.23 -8.52
C LEU A 227 5.30 -32.79 -9.36
N PHE A 228 4.94 -31.51 -9.30
CA PHE A 228 3.79 -30.94 -9.99
C PHE A 228 4.15 -30.20 -11.28
N HIS A 229 5.42 -30.23 -11.69
CA HIS A 229 5.93 -29.58 -12.91
C HIS A 229 5.60 -28.09 -12.99
N GLU A 230 5.67 -27.38 -11.86
CA GLU A 230 5.44 -25.94 -11.83
C GLU A 230 6.50 -25.19 -12.63
N ASP A 231 6.07 -24.16 -13.36
CA ASP A 231 7.01 -23.24 -13.96
C ASP A 231 7.70 -22.42 -12.86
N THR A 232 9.03 -22.51 -12.87
CA THR A 232 9.90 -21.84 -11.89
C THR A 232 11.00 -21.05 -12.58
N HIS A 233 10.97 -20.98 -13.93
CA HIS A 233 11.98 -20.30 -14.71
C HIS A 233 11.37 -19.11 -15.44
N ALA A 234 11.77 -17.92 -15.01
CA ALA A 234 11.47 -16.68 -15.71
C ALA A 234 11.97 -16.70 -17.16
N ASP A 235 11.05 -16.58 -18.12
CA ASP A 235 11.41 -16.31 -19.51
C ASP A 235 12.10 -14.94 -19.65
N PRO A 236 12.94 -14.75 -20.68
CA PRO A 236 13.50 -13.44 -20.97
C PRO A 236 12.39 -12.43 -21.30
N LEU A 237 12.45 -11.27 -20.65
CA LEU A 237 11.62 -10.12 -21.01
C LEU A 237 12.10 -9.50 -22.33
N PRO A 238 11.20 -8.87 -23.11
CA PRO A 238 11.61 -7.93 -24.14
C PRO A 238 12.55 -6.86 -23.58
N ALA A 239 13.42 -6.29 -24.40
CA ALA A 239 14.29 -5.21 -23.98
C ALA A 239 13.47 -4.06 -23.37
N GLN A 240 13.96 -3.47 -22.28
CA GLN A 240 13.30 -2.34 -21.65
C GLN A 240 13.21 -1.19 -22.64
N LEU A 241 12.00 -0.65 -22.81
CA LEU A 241 11.78 0.54 -23.63
C LEU A 241 12.38 1.78 -22.94
N PRO A 242 12.79 2.80 -23.69
CA PRO A 242 13.14 4.09 -23.11
C PRO A 242 12.03 4.63 -22.20
N ASP A 243 12.40 5.43 -21.20
CA ASP A 243 11.44 6.13 -20.36
C ASP A 243 10.49 6.98 -21.25
N PRO A 244 9.16 6.97 -20.98
CA PRO A 244 8.23 7.79 -21.75
C PRO A 244 8.56 9.27 -21.68
N ALA A 245 8.13 10.03 -22.68
CA ALA A 245 8.26 11.49 -22.66
C ALA A 245 7.52 12.10 -21.47
N PRO A 246 7.94 13.28 -20.98
CA PRO A 246 7.23 13.99 -19.92
C PRO A 246 5.73 14.13 -20.18
N ALA A 247 4.93 13.88 -19.15
CA ALA A 247 3.47 13.89 -19.19
C ALA A 247 2.83 14.90 -18.21
N GLY A 248 3.64 15.54 -17.36
CA GLY A 248 3.22 16.55 -16.39
C GLY A 248 4.43 17.22 -15.75
N ASP A 249 4.22 17.90 -14.63
CA ASP A 249 5.24 18.73 -13.97
C ASP A 249 5.73 18.15 -12.62
N LEU A 250 5.28 16.95 -12.25
CA LEU A 250 5.55 16.35 -10.95
C LEU A 250 6.87 15.58 -10.93
N SER A 251 7.57 15.67 -9.80
CA SER A 251 8.72 14.82 -9.51
C SER A 251 8.27 13.61 -8.72
N VAL A 252 8.71 12.41 -9.11
CA VAL A 252 8.35 11.16 -8.45
C VAL A 252 9.59 10.36 -8.06
N GLN A 253 9.66 9.97 -6.79
CA GLN A 253 10.66 9.08 -6.24
C GLN A 253 10.01 7.75 -5.85
N LEU A 254 10.51 6.65 -6.40
CA LEU A 254 10.13 5.30 -5.96
C LEU A 254 10.92 4.91 -4.71
N LEU A 255 10.18 4.62 -3.64
CA LEU A 255 10.69 4.11 -2.38
C LEU A 255 10.30 2.64 -2.25
N ARG A 256 11.22 1.80 -1.80
CA ARG A 256 11.04 0.35 -1.70
C ARG A 256 11.56 -0.17 -0.38
N THR A 257 10.95 -1.26 0.05
CA THR A 257 11.53 -2.13 1.06
C THR A 257 11.92 -3.43 0.38
N TYR A 258 13.13 -3.90 0.65
CA TYR A 258 13.55 -5.28 0.44
C TYR A 258 14.31 -5.75 1.68
N PRO A 259 13.94 -6.87 2.31
CA PRO A 259 14.62 -7.32 3.51
C PRO A 259 16.06 -7.73 3.23
N TYR A 260 16.92 -7.60 4.24
CA TYR A 260 18.21 -8.28 4.20
C TYR A 260 18.01 -9.79 4.27
N ARG A 261 18.58 -10.51 3.31
CA ARG A 261 18.56 -11.97 3.19
C ARG A 261 19.98 -12.47 2.93
N ARG A 262 20.38 -13.59 3.57
CA ARG A 262 21.66 -14.24 3.27
C ARG A 262 21.61 -14.76 1.83
N ARG A 263 22.53 -14.31 0.96
CA ARG A 263 22.41 -14.44 -0.50
C ARG A 263 21.12 -13.77 -0.97
N GLY A 264 21.01 -12.46 -0.73
CA GLY A 264 19.85 -11.65 -1.04
C GLY A 264 19.75 -11.30 -2.52
N TYR A 265 18.93 -10.31 -2.81
CA TYR A 265 18.70 -9.84 -4.17
C TYR A 265 19.97 -9.21 -4.75
N PRO A 266 20.36 -9.49 -6.00
CA PRO A 266 21.50 -8.83 -6.64
C PRO A 266 21.37 -7.31 -6.68
N PHE A 267 20.15 -6.81 -6.83
CA PHE A 267 19.81 -5.39 -6.87
C PHE A 267 19.60 -4.75 -5.48
N ALA A 268 19.62 -5.53 -4.41
CA ALA A 268 19.48 -5.06 -3.02
C ALA A 268 20.18 -6.02 -2.04
N PRO A 269 21.51 -6.22 -2.14
CA PRO A 269 22.22 -7.27 -1.39
C PRO A 269 22.19 -7.05 0.13
N GLU A 270 22.19 -5.78 0.56
CA GLU A 270 22.07 -5.38 1.97
C GLU A 270 20.60 -5.12 2.41
N GLY A 271 19.66 -5.46 1.53
CA GLY A 271 18.28 -4.98 1.55
C GLY A 271 18.17 -3.53 1.09
N GLU A 272 16.93 -3.08 0.86
CA GLU A 272 16.59 -1.69 0.58
C GLU A 272 15.58 -1.21 1.62
N ARG A 273 15.75 0.02 2.11
CA ARG A 273 14.90 0.64 3.14
C ARG A 273 14.61 2.09 2.79
N THR A 274 14.45 2.37 1.50
CA THR A 274 14.22 3.74 1.00
C THR A 274 12.88 4.26 1.46
N VAL A 275 11.87 3.40 1.68
CA VAL A 275 10.63 3.76 2.40
C VAL A 275 10.94 4.41 3.75
N ALA A 276 11.62 3.69 4.64
CA ALA A 276 11.92 4.19 5.99
C ALA A 276 12.76 5.47 5.98
N ARG A 277 13.74 5.56 5.06
CA ARG A 277 14.60 6.74 4.93
C ARG A 277 13.85 7.94 4.36
N GLY A 278 13.01 7.74 3.35
CA GLY A 278 12.21 8.77 2.70
C GLY A 278 11.22 9.39 3.68
N TYR A 279 10.45 8.55 4.39
CA TYR A 279 9.54 9.02 5.45
C TYR A 279 10.28 9.81 6.52
N ARG A 280 11.40 9.29 7.06
CA ARG A 280 12.17 10.01 8.09
C ARG A 280 12.68 11.37 7.61
N LYS A 281 13.10 11.47 6.34
CA LYS A 281 13.60 12.71 5.75
C LYS A 281 12.49 13.74 5.53
N ALA A 282 11.34 13.31 5.00
CA ALA A 282 10.20 14.19 4.76
C ALA A 282 9.50 14.61 6.06
N VAL A 283 9.22 13.67 6.97
CA VAL A 283 8.54 13.94 8.25
C VAL A 283 9.35 14.87 9.16
N ALA A 284 10.68 14.79 9.14
CA ALA A 284 11.52 15.71 9.90
C ALA A 284 11.39 17.19 9.46
N ARG A 285 10.82 17.43 8.27
CA ARG A 285 10.58 18.77 7.73
C ARG A 285 9.15 19.28 7.98
N ALA A 286 8.30 18.46 8.60
CA ALA A 286 6.91 18.82 8.82
C ALA A 286 6.78 19.97 9.83
N GLU A 287 6.10 21.05 9.45
CA GLU A 287 5.91 22.24 10.28
C GLU A 287 4.45 22.49 10.67
N GLN A 288 3.48 22.14 9.79
CA GLN A 288 2.06 22.50 9.97
C GLN A 288 1.16 21.28 10.12
N LEU A 289 1.16 20.37 9.15
CA LEU A 289 0.25 19.22 9.13
C LEU A 289 0.91 18.00 8.50
N ILE A 290 0.85 16.89 9.23
CA ILE A 290 0.95 15.55 8.65
C ILE A 290 -0.46 14.97 8.58
N TYR A 291 -0.92 14.62 7.38
CA TYR A 291 -2.13 13.83 7.16
C TYR A 291 -1.74 12.40 6.80
N LEU A 292 -2.23 11.42 7.54
CA LEU A 292 -1.86 10.02 7.43
C LEU A 292 -3.12 9.15 7.36
N GLU A 293 -3.19 8.27 6.36
CA GLU A 293 -4.14 7.15 6.34
C GLU A 293 -3.33 5.86 6.34
N ASP A 294 -3.53 5.01 7.34
CA ASP A 294 -2.76 3.79 7.47
C ASP A 294 -3.57 2.64 8.08
N GLN A 295 -3.47 1.46 7.47
CA GLN A 295 -4.08 0.23 7.94
C GLN A 295 -3.68 -0.14 9.38
N TYR A 296 -2.44 0.16 9.78
CA TYR A 296 -1.85 -0.36 11.00
C TYR A 296 -1.62 0.73 12.04
N LEU A 297 -0.76 1.71 11.74
CA LEU A 297 -0.22 2.70 12.69
C LEU A 297 0.12 2.06 14.05
N TRP A 298 0.91 0.98 14.01
CA TRP A 298 1.06 0.10 15.18
C TRP A 298 2.50 -0.25 15.54
N SER A 299 3.48 0.40 14.94
CA SER A 299 4.89 0.17 15.28
C SER A 299 5.49 1.37 15.98
N PRO A 300 5.79 1.29 17.29
CA PRO A 300 6.43 2.38 18.03
C PRO A 300 7.76 2.83 17.41
N GLN A 301 8.53 1.91 16.85
CA GLN A 301 9.81 2.21 16.21
C GLN A 301 9.65 3.02 14.92
N VAL A 302 8.54 2.85 14.22
CA VAL A 302 8.20 3.61 13.02
C VAL A 302 7.51 4.93 13.39
N ALA A 303 6.54 4.88 14.31
CA ALA A 303 5.86 6.05 14.87
C ALA A 303 6.85 7.05 15.52
N GLY A 304 8.03 6.59 15.92
CA GLY A 304 9.11 7.41 16.47
C GLY A 304 9.45 8.64 15.63
N CYS A 305 9.53 8.54 14.30
CA CYS A 305 9.87 9.72 13.49
C CYS A 305 8.78 10.79 13.49
N PHE A 306 7.51 10.39 13.53
CA PHE A 306 6.38 11.31 13.68
C PHE A 306 6.36 11.92 15.09
N ALA A 307 6.66 11.13 16.11
CA ALA A 307 6.78 11.61 17.49
C ALA A 307 7.94 12.61 17.65
N ASP A 308 9.06 12.39 16.97
CA ASP A 308 10.19 13.31 16.97
C ASP A 308 9.80 14.63 16.30
N ALA A 309 9.17 14.59 15.12
CA ALA A 309 8.67 15.79 14.44
C ALA A 309 7.66 16.58 15.31
N LEU A 310 6.71 15.90 15.96
CA LEU A 310 5.75 16.53 16.87
C LEU A 310 6.44 17.23 18.07
N ARG A 311 7.57 16.70 18.56
CA ARG A 311 8.35 17.33 19.64
C ARG A 311 9.15 18.53 19.14
N GLU A 312 9.73 18.40 17.95
CA GLU A 312 10.59 19.42 17.36
C GLU A 312 9.80 20.63 16.85
N HIS A 313 8.57 20.42 16.38
CA HIS A 313 7.71 21.45 15.80
C HIS A 313 6.42 21.62 16.61
N PRO A 314 6.35 22.58 17.56
CA PRO A 314 5.18 22.78 18.42
C PRO A 314 3.90 23.18 17.67
N GLY A 315 4.03 23.74 16.46
CA GLY A 315 2.91 24.10 15.59
C GLY A 315 2.39 22.95 14.73
N LEU A 316 3.07 21.79 14.73
CA LEU A 316 2.71 20.66 13.88
C LEU A 316 1.53 19.89 14.45
N HIS A 317 0.55 19.61 13.59
CA HIS A 317 -0.56 18.69 13.85
C HIS A 317 -0.36 17.37 13.09
N LEU A 318 -0.82 16.26 13.67
CA LEU A 318 -0.88 14.95 13.01
C LEU A 318 -2.32 14.48 12.99
N VAL A 319 -2.90 14.39 11.79
CA VAL A 319 -4.20 13.74 11.55
C VAL A 319 -3.95 12.32 11.04
N ALA A 320 -4.51 11.33 11.71
CA ALA A 320 -4.41 9.92 11.36
C ALA A 320 -5.79 9.29 11.19
N VAL A 321 -6.07 8.72 10.03
CA VAL A 321 -7.27 7.92 9.76
C VAL A 321 -6.88 6.44 9.73
N VAL A 322 -7.44 5.65 10.64
CA VAL A 322 -7.09 4.24 10.86
C VAL A 322 -8.34 3.37 10.94
N PRO A 323 -8.27 2.05 10.66
CA PRO A 323 -9.44 1.20 10.81
C PRO A 323 -9.81 1.06 12.29
N ARG A 324 -11.10 1.17 12.61
CA ARG A 324 -11.59 1.13 14.01
C ARG A 324 -11.28 -0.19 14.71
N TYR A 325 -11.29 -1.29 13.97
CA TYR A 325 -11.07 -2.63 14.49
C TYR A 325 -9.98 -3.36 13.69
N PRO A 326 -9.27 -4.33 14.30
CA PRO A 326 -8.46 -5.30 13.57
C PRO A 326 -9.27 -6.07 12.54
N ASP A 327 -8.63 -6.43 11.43
CA ASP A 327 -9.19 -7.29 10.37
C ASP A 327 -9.36 -8.74 10.81
N GLN A 328 -8.45 -9.24 11.65
CA GLN A 328 -8.45 -10.65 12.03
C GLN A 328 -9.40 -10.93 13.19
N PRO A 329 -10.30 -11.93 13.05
CA PRO A 329 -11.10 -12.39 14.16
C PRO A 329 -10.27 -13.17 15.19
N GLY A 330 -10.79 -13.29 16.41
CA GLY A 330 -10.20 -14.11 17.47
C GLY A 330 -9.05 -13.44 18.22
N ALA A 331 -8.77 -13.96 19.43
CA ALA A 331 -7.84 -13.31 20.36
C ALA A 331 -6.42 -13.18 19.79
N LEU A 332 -5.89 -14.25 19.18
CA LEU A 332 -4.50 -14.33 18.71
C LEU A 332 -4.20 -13.39 17.54
N GLY A 333 -5.18 -13.08 16.69
CA GLY A 333 -5.03 -12.08 15.63
C GLY A 333 -5.33 -10.67 16.14
N ARG A 334 -6.42 -10.50 16.89
CA ARG A 334 -6.92 -9.18 17.31
C ARG A 334 -6.04 -8.46 18.32
N PHE A 335 -5.65 -9.12 19.42
CA PHE A 335 -5.00 -8.42 20.54
C PHE A 335 -3.55 -7.99 20.26
N PRO A 336 -2.72 -8.74 19.54
CA PRO A 336 -1.39 -8.27 19.13
C PRO A 336 -1.43 -7.00 18.28
N GLN A 337 -2.41 -6.90 17.37
CA GLN A 337 -2.63 -5.70 16.56
C GLN A 337 -3.00 -4.48 17.43
N LEU A 338 -3.97 -4.65 18.33
CA LEU A 338 -4.36 -3.60 19.28
C LEU A 338 -3.20 -3.19 20.20
N TYR A 339 -2.40 -4.15 20.64
CA TYR A 339 -1.23 -3.90 21.48
C TYR A 339 -0.18 -3.04 20.76
N GLY A 340 0.08 -3.30 19.49
CA GLY A 340 0.99 -2.47 18.70
C GLY A 340 0.47 -1.04 18.55
N ARG A 341 -0.82 -0.90 18.19
CA ARG A 341 -1.47 0.38 17.93
C ARG A 341 -1.54 1.24 19.18
N GLU A 342 -1.95 0.67 20.31
CA GLU A 342 -1.97 1.39 21.59
C GLU A 342 -0.58 1.96 21.92
N ARG A 343 0.50 1.19 21.74
CA ARG A 343 1.86 1.68 22.04
C ARG A 343 2.32 2.78 21.09
N ALA A 344 1.97 2.68 19.81
CA ALA A 344 2.28 3.71 18.83
C ALA A 344 1.51 5.00 19.13
N LEU A 345 0.19 4.91 19.35
CA LEU A 345 -0.65 6.06 19.66
C LEU A 345 -0.28 6.69 21.01
N SER A 346 0.01 5.89 22.04
CA SER A 346 0.51 6.41 23.32
C SER A 346 1.84 7.15 23.16
N MET A 347 2.76 6.69 22.29
CA MET A 347 3.99 7.42 21.98
C MET A 347 3.70 8.77 21.30
N LEU A 348 2.82 8.77 20.31
CA LEU A 348 2.44 9.98 19.58
C LEU A 348 1.70 10.97 20.49
N HIS A 349 0.78 10.49 21.33
CA HIS A 349 0.04 11.34 22.27
C HIS A 349 0.99 11.97 23.29
N ASN A 350 1.96 11.23 23.81
CA ASN A 350 3.00 11.79 24.70
C ASN A 350 3.89 12.85 24.01
N ALA A 351 3.98 12.85 22.68
CA ALA A 351 4.75 13.82 21.91
C ALA A 351 3.91 15.04 21.48
N GLY A 352 2.69 14.81 20.98
CA GLY A 352 1.82 15.81 20.37
C GLY A 352 0.75 16.39 21.29
N GLY A 353 0.32 15.66 22.31
CA GLY A 353 -0.84 16.02 23.13
C GLY A 353 -2.10 16.19 22.26
N ASP A 354 -2.76 17.33 22.39
CA ASP A 354 -3.96 17.71 21.63
C ASP A 354 -3.69 17.98 20.14
N ARG A 355 -2.43 17.92 19.69
CA ARG A 355 -2.05 18.02 18.27
C ARG A 355 -2.10 16.67 17.54
N LEU A 356 -2.39 15.58 18.25
CA LEU A 356 -2.64 14.27 17.65
C LEU A 356 -4.15 14.06 17.50
N HIS A 357 -4.59 13.89 16.26
CA HIS A 357 -5.98 13.70 15.87
C HIS A 357 -6.13 12.32 15.23
N VAL A 358 -6.85 11.40 15.87
CA VAL A 358 -7.00 10.03 15.35
C VAL A 358 -8.47 9.72 15.12
N PHE A 359 -8.80 9.32 13.90
CA PHE A 359 -10.16 9.05 13.47
C PHE A 359 -10.31 7.67 12.86
N SER A 360 -11.54 7.15 12.90
CA SER A 360 -11.94 5.97 12.14
C SER A 360 -13.26 6.22 11.42
N PRO A 361 -13.36 5.86 10.12
CA PRO A 361 -14.57 6.07 9.34
C PRO A 361 -15.63 4.97 9.55
N GLU A 362 -16.89 5.34 9.42
CA GLU A 362 -18.05 4.45 9.24
C GLU A 362 -18.93 4.93 8.06
N ASN A 363 -19.62 4.00 7.41
CA ASN A 363 -20.53 4.31 6.32
C ASN A 363 -21.88 4.86 6.85
N ALA A 364 -22.81 5.18 5.94
CA ALA A 364 -24.11 5.76 6.29
C ALA A 364 -24.97 4.86 7.21
N ASP A 365 -24.81 3.54 7.13
CA ASP A 365 -25.50 2.56 7.98
C ASP A 365 -24.84 2.39 9.36
N GLY A 366 -23.68 3.02 9.58
CA GLY A 366 -22.87 2.90 10.79
C GLY A 366 -22.00 1.65 10.83
N THR A 367 -21.78 0.99 9.69
CA THR A 367 -20.79 -0.08 9.54
C THR A 367 -19.40 0.54 9.46
N PRO A 368 -18.41 0.10 10.25
CA PRO A 368 -17.05 0.60 10.16
C PRO A 368 -16.48 0.40 8.75
N ILE A 369 -15.73 1.37 8.26
CA ILE A 369 -15.00 1.26 6.99
C ILE A 369 -13.59 0.75 7.30
N TYR A 370 -13.16 -0.27 6.59
CA TYR A 370 -11.81 -0.81 6.71
C TYR A 370 -10.84 0.06 5.90
N VAL A 371 -10.07 0.89 6.60
CA VAL A 371 -9.01 1.70 6.02
C VAL A 371 -7.83 0.77 5.70
N HIS A 372 -7.63 0.50 4.42
CA HIS A 372 -6.48 -0.23 3.89
C HIS A 372 -5.45 0.70 3.24
N ALA A 373 -5.80 1.97 3.01
CA ALA A 373 -4.91 2.99 2.49
C ALA A 373 -3.55 3.05 3.21
N LYS A 374 -2.51 3.42 2.46
CA LYS A 374 -1.18 3.79 2.96
C LYS A 374 -0.77 5.12 2.33
N VAL A 375 -1.32 6.20 2.88
CA VAL A 375 -1.17 7.56 2.35
C VAL A 375 -0.53 8.45 3.41
N CYS A 376 0.45 9.26 3.03
CA CYS A 376 0.99 10.30 3.91
C CYS A 376 1.14 11.60 3.13
N VAL A 377 0.69 12.72 3.68
CA VAL A 377 0.90 14.06 3.14
C VAL A 377 1.57 14.91 4.22
N VAL A 378 2.65 15.59 3.87
CA VAL A 378 3.42 16.48 4.73
C VAL A 378 3.35 17.90 4.17
N ASP A 379 2.74 18.80 4.94
CA ASP A 379 2.62 20.24 4.67
C ASP A 379 2.17 20.58 3.24
N ASP A 380 1.25 19.77 2.69
CA ASP A 380 0.76 19.92 1.32
C ASP A 380 1.89 20.06 0.27
N THR A 381 3.07 19.49 0.56
CA THR A 381 4.27 19.61 -0.26
C THR A 381 4.74 18.25 -0.75
N TRP A 382 4.86 17.30 0.17
CA TRP A 382 5.30 15.94 -0.10
C TRP A 382 4.17 14.97 0.18
N ALA A 383 3.89 14.05 -0.74
CA ALA A 383 2.86 13.06 -0.58
C ALA A 383 3.35 11.65 -0.97
N THR A 384 2.90 10.63 -0.27
CA THR A 384 3.09 9.23 -0.64
C THR A 384 1.79 8.48 -0.78
N VAL A 385 1.78 7.55 -1.73
CA VAL A 385 0.81 6.44 -1.81
C VAL A 385 1.60 5.19 -2.18
N GLY A 386 1.31 4.07 -1.53
CA GLY A 386 2.06 2.84 -1.76
C GLY A 386 1.46 1.64 -1.06
N SER A 387 2.30 0.62 -0.86
CA SER A 387 1.93 -0.60 -0.15
C SER A 387 2.46 -0.66 1.28
N ASP A 388 3.34 0.27 1.68
CA ASP A 388 4.01 0.24 2.98
C ASP A 388 3.12 0.74 4.12
N ASN A 389 2.86 -0.12 5.09
CA ASN A 389 2.18 0.31 6.31
C ASN A 389 3.16 0.97 7.28
N VAL A 390 2.66 1.79 8.20
CA VAL A 390 3.41 2.34 9.35
C VAL A 390 3.71 1.21 10.37
N SER A 391 4.60 0.31 9.95
CA SER A 391 4.99 -0.93 10.61
C SER A 391 6.44 -1.28 10.31
N LEU A 392 7.13 -1.90 11.27
CA LEU A 392 8.48 -2.40 11.09
C LEU A 392 8.52 -3.53 10.06
N ARG A 393 7.43 -4.30 9.94
CA ARG A 393 7.21 -5.30 8.88
C ARG A 393 7.36 -4.66 7.50
N SER A 394 6.56 -3.65 7.16
CA SER A 394 6.64 -2.98 5.85
C SER A 394 7.93 -2.20 5.66
N TRP A 395 8.52 -1.63 6.71
CA TRP A 395 9.74 -0.82 6.57
C TRP A 395 11.03 -1.61 6.49
N THR A 396 11.03 -2.91 6.84
CA THR A 396 12.27 -3.68 6.97
C THR A 396 12.19 -5.15 6.57
N HIS A 397 10.99 -5.71 6.41
CA HIS A 397 10.77 -7.16 6.34
C HIS A 397 10.08 -7.60 5.05
N ASP A 398 8.91 -7.05 4.75
CA ASP A 398 8.15 -7.39 3.54
C ASP A 398 8.63 -6.53 2.37
N SER A 399 8.49 -7.02 1.14
CA SER A 399 8.84 -6.16 0.01
C SER A 399 7.71 -5.20 -0.30
N GLU A 400 8.00 -3.91 -0.33
CA GLU A 400 7.03 -2.83 -0.53
C GLU A 400 7.43 -1.93 -1.71
N LEU A 401 6.48 -1.19 -2.26
CA LEU A 401 6.70 -0.14 -3.24
C LEU A 401 5.79 1.05 -2.93
N THR A 402 6.38 2.23 -2.87
CA THR A 402 5.70 3.48 -2.53
C THR A 402 6.18 4.59 -3.44
N CYS A 403 5.24 5.37 -3.97
CA CYS A 403 5.54 6.54 -4.79
C CYS A 403 5.49 7.77 -3.90
N ALA A 404 6.65 8.42 -3.73
CA ALA A 404 6.72 9.76 -3.16
C ALA A 404 6.63 10.79 -4.29
N VAL A 405 5.72 11.75 -4.15
CA VAL A 405 5.44 12.78 -5.14
C VAL A 405 5.76 14.13 -4.52
N LEU A 406 6.48 14.95 -5.28
CA LEU A 406 6.80 16.32 -4.94
C LEU A 406 6.29 17.22 -6.06
N ASP A 407 5.51 18.23 -5.68
CA ASP A 407 5.02 19.27 -6.57
C ASP A 407 5.70 20.59 -6.20
N PRO A 408 6.45 21.24 -7.10
CA PRO A 408 7.03 22.56 -6.84
C PRO A 408 6.01 23.64 -6.46
N THR A 409 4.73 23.46 -6.83
CA THR A 409 3.63 24.39 -6.51
C THR A 409 2.87 24.02 -5.24
N GLY A 410 3.05 22.80 -4.71
CA GLY A 410 2.28 22.24 -3.60
C GLY A 410 0.83 21.85 -3.95
N ALA A 411 0.39 22.02 -5.20
CA ALA A 411 -1.00 21.75 -5.57
C ALA A 411 -1.36 20.27 -5.43
N TYR A 412 -0.52 19.35 -5.91
CA TYR A 412 -0.82 17.92 -5.88
C TYR A 412 -1.08 17.37 -4.47
N ALA A 413 -0.18 17.67 -3.53
CA ALA A 413 -0.27 17.14 -2.17
C ALA A 413 -1.46 17.74 -1.41
N ARG A 414 -1.73 19.05 -1.58
CA ARG A 414 -2.96 19.69 -1.12
C ARG A 414 -4.20 19.04 -1.71
N ASP A 415 -4.26 18.87 -3.02
CA ASP A 415 -5.44 18.35 -3.72
C ASP A 415 -5.71 16.90 -3.34
N LEU A 416 -4.67 16.09 -3.09
CA LEU A 416 -4.80 14.74 -2.54
C LEU A 416 -5.41 14.78 -1.13
N ARG A 417 -4.88 15.61 -0.22
CA ARG A 417 -5.43 15.78 1.13
C ARG A 417 -6.89 16.21 1.07
N LEU A 418 -7.22 17.23 0.27
CA LEU A 418 -8.57 17.74 0.14
C LEU A 418 -9.53 16.70 -0.45
N ARG A 419 -9.08 15.93 -1.45
CA ARG A 419 -9.91 14.86 -2.04
C ARG A 419 -10.29 13.81 -0.99
N LEU A 420 -9.33 13.35 -0.20
CA LEU A 420 -9.57 12.37 0.87
C LEU A 420 -10.43 12.98 1.99
N ALA A 421 -10.13 14.22 2.38
CA ALA A 421 -10.92 14.96 3.37
C ALA A 421 -12.39 15.10 2.96
N ARG A 422 -12.68 15.45 1.70
CA ARG A 422 -14.06 15.56 1.18
C ARG A 422 -14.84 14.27 1.30
N GLU A 423 -14.21 13.13 1.02
CA GLU A 423 -14.83 11.80 1.15
C GLU A 423 -15.18 11.48 2.61
N HIS A 424 -14.24 11.72 3.52
CA HIS A 424 -14.41 11.44 4.95
C HIS A 424 -15.36 12.41 5.65
N LEU A 425 -15.33 13.69 5.28
CA LEU A 425 -16.21 14.74 5.80
C LEU A 425 -17.60 14.72 5.15
N GLY A 426 -17.71 14.13 3.96
CA GLY A 426 -18.98 13.95 3.25
C GLY A 426 -19.52 15.22 2.59
N HIS A 427 -18.65 16.20 2.30
CA HIS A 427 -18.99 17.43 1.57
C HIS A 427 -17.78 18.01 0.84
N ASP A 428 -18.01 18.84 -0.17
CA ASP A 428 -16.96 19.40 -1.03
C ASP A 428 -16.25 20.63 -0.43
N ASP A 429 -16.94 21.36 0.44
CA ASP A 429 -16.50 22.62 1.05
C ASP A 429 -15.50 22.41 2.19
N VAL A 430 -14.35 21.79 1.89
CA VAL A 430 -13.26 21.57 2.85
C VAL A 430 -12.26 22.73 2.79
N PRO A 431 -11.81 23.28 3.94
CA PRO A 431 -10.82 24.35 3.95
C PRO A 431 -9.48 23.96 3.31
N ASP A 432 -8.97 24.85 2.46
CA ASP A 432 -7.62 24.73 1.90
C ASP A 432 -6.53 24.88 2.98
N ASP A 433 -6.75 25.74 3.98
CA ASP A 433 -5.81 25.92 5.09
C ASP A 433 -5.70 24.63 5.93
N PRO A 434 -4.49 24.09 6.16
CA PRO A 434 -4.31 22.83 6.88
C PRO A 434 -4.90 22.83 8.29
N LEU A 435 -4.77 23.91 9.05
CA LEU A 435 -5.23 23.96 10.44
C LEU A 435 -6.76 24.11 10.51
N ALA A 436 -7.34 24.92 9.63
CA ALA A 436 -8.80 24.99 9.47
C ALA A 436 -9.39 23.61 9.06
N ALA A 437 -8.68 22.85 8.22
CA ALA A 437 -9.09 21.48 7.90
C ALA A 437 -9.06 20.56 9.13
N VAL A 438 -8.05 20.68 10.02
CA VAL A 438 -8.02 19.92 11.29
C VAL A 438 -9.24 20.24 12.15
N GLU A 439 -9.60 21.52 12.28
CA GLU A 439 -10.79 21.94 13.04
C GLU A 439 -12.08 21.32 12.45
N GLU A 440 -12.19 21.27 11.13
CA GLU A 440 -13.33 20.64 10.42
C GLU A 440 -13.39 19.13 10.68
N PHE A 441 -12.24 18.44 10.59
CA PHE A 441 -12.12 17.01 10.95
C PHE A 441 -12.62 16.74 12.37
N GLU A 442 -12.16 17.52 13.34
CA GLU A 442 -12.61 17.35 14.72
C GLU A 442 -14.09 17.67 14.92
N SER A 443 -14.58 18.76 14.30
CA SER A 443 -15.97 19.20 14.39
C SER A 443 -16.93 18.14 13.86
N SER A 444 -16.65 17.63 12.66
CA SER A 444 -17.39 16.54 12.02
C SER A 444 -17.38 15.29 12.90
N ALA A 445 -16.20 14.89 13.40
CA ALA A 445 -16.07 13.70 14.23
C ALA A 445 -16.80 13.80 15.57
N ARG A 446 -16.73 14.95 16.24
CA ARG A 446 -17.47 15.21 17.49
C ARG A 446 -18.97 15.20 17.28
N ALA A 447 -19.46 15.79 16.18
CA ALA A 447 -20.87 15.81 15.86
C ALA A 447 -21.41 14.38 15.67
N LEU A 448 -20.70 13.55 14.89
CA LEU A 448 -21.09 12.17 14.67
C LEU A 448 -21.01 11.34 15.97
N GLU A 449 -19.96 11.48 16.77
CA GLU A 449 -19.86 10.76 18.04
C GLU A 449 -20.97 11.15 19.03
N ALA A 450 -21.32 12.44 19.11
CA ALA A 450 -22.42 12.93 19.94
C ALA A 450 -23.77 12.31 19.51
N TRP A 451 -24.01 12.15 18.21
CA TRP A 451 -25.19 11.48 17.70
C TRP A 451 -25.25 9.99 18.09
N HIS A 452 -24.11 9.27 18.06
CA HIS A 452 -24.03 7.89 18.59
C HIS A 452 -24.30 7.85 20.10
N ALA A 453 -23.68 8.74 20.87
CA ALA A 453 -23.85 8.83 22.33
C ALA A 453 -25.30 9.15 22.73
N ALA A 454 -26.02 9.92 21.90
CA ALA A 454 -27.44 10.21 22.07
C ALA A 454 -28.37 9.04 21.64
N GLY A 455 -27.82 7.90 21.25
CA GLY A 455 -28.57 6.72 20.83
C GLY A 455 -29.13 6.84 19.41
N ARG A 456 -28.41 7.53 18.51
CA ARG A 456 -28.75 7.68 17.09
C ARG A 456 -30.11 8.33 16.84
N ARG A 457 -30.46 9.34 17.64
CA ARG A 457 -31.75 10.05 17.56
C ARG A 457 -31.64 11.30 16.70
N GLY A 458 -32.64 11.54 15.85
CA GLY A 458 -32.66 12.68 14.93
C GLY A 458 -31.82 12.43 13.67
N PRO A 459 -31.66 13.46 12.81
CA PRO A 459 -30.89 13.34 11.59
C PRO A 459 -29.43 13.02 11.91
N ARG A 460 -28.85 12.10 11.15
CA ARG A 460 -27.42 11.79 11.22
C ARG A 460 -26.62 13.02 10.75
N PRO A 461 -25.61 13.48 11.51
CA PRO A 461 -24.68 14.50 11.04
C PRO A 461 -23.97 14.07 9.75
N PRO A 462 -23.53 15.01 8.90
CA PRO A 462 -22.70 14.69 7.74
C PRO A 462 -21.36 14.08 8.18
N GLY A 463 -20.70 13.39 7.25
CA GLY A 463 -19.40 12.78 7.48
C GLY A 463 -19.41 11.36 8.02
N ARG A 464 -18.22 10.78 8.02
CA ARG A 464 -17.95 9.36 8.31
C ARG A 464 -17.10 9.18 9.55
N LEU A 465 -16.39 10.21 9.97
CA LEU A 465 -15.32 10.09 10.95
C LEU A 465 -15.83 10.05 12.37
N ARG A 466 -15.22 9.18 13.17
CA ARG A 466 -15.40 9.14 14.62
C ARG A 466 -14.04 9.22 15.29
N PRO A 467 -13.93 9.83 16.47
CA PRO A 467 -12.70 9.77 17.25
C PRO A 467 -12.32 8.31 17.52
N TYR A 468 -11.05 7.98 17.33
CA TYR A 468 -10.53 6.66 17.62
C TYR A 468 -10.19 6.54 19.11
N GLU A 469 -10.78 5.55 19.77
CA GLU A 469 -10.47 5.21 21.16
C GLU A 469 -9.68 3.91 21.22
N SER A 470 -8.48 3.96 21.79
CA SER A 470 -7.67 2.76 22.01
C SER A 470 -8.33 1.87 23.08
N PRO A 471 -8.62 0.60 22.78
CA PRO A 471 -9.19 -0.29 23.79
C PRO A 471 -8.16 -0.60 24.88
N HIS A 472 -8.60 -0.57 26.14
CA HIS A 472 -7.75 -0.93 27.27
C HIS A 472 -7.48 -2.45 27.29
N LEU A 473 -6.22 -2.85 27.16
CA LEU A 473 -5.79 -4.24 27.27
C LEU A 473 -5.39 -4.56 28.72
N SER A 474 -5.85 -5.69 29.25
CA SER A 474 -5.41 -6.15 30.57
C SER A 474 -3.90 -6.44 30.59
N ALA A 475 -3.23 -6.31 31.73
CA ALA A 475 -1.78 -6.55 31.83
C ALA A 475 -1.36 -7.95 31.35
N TRP A 476 -2.21 -8.95 31.62
CA TRP A 476 -2.02 -10.31 31.08
C TRP A 476 -2.11 -10.33 29.56
N THR A 477 -3.15 -9.70 28.99
CA THR A 477 -3.35 -9.63 27.54
C THR A 477 -2.18 -8.94 26.85
N SER A 478 -1.75 -7.80 27.36
CA SER A 478 -0.59 -7.06 26.85
C SER A 478 0.68 -7.90 26.89
N ARG A 479 0.92 -8.66 27.97
CA ARG A 479 2.13 -9.47 28.12
C ARG A 479 2.24 -10.54 27.03
N TRP A 480 1.21 -11.37 26.84
CA TRP A 480 1.29 -12.42 25.84
C TRP A 480 1.19 -11.83 24.41
N SER A 481 0.37 -10.79 24.21
CA SER A 481 0.23 -10.11 22.92
C SER A 481 1.56 -9.54 22.45
N SER A 482 2.38 -9.02 23.37
CA SER A 482 3.70 -8.46 23.04
C SER A 482 4.66 -9.45 22.36
N LEU A 483 4.59 -10.74 22.72
CA LEU A 483 5.43 -11.76 22.13
C LEU A 483 4.99 -12.05 20.70
N VAL A 484 3.70 -12.31 20.51
CA VAL A 484 3.11 -12.59 19.18
C VAL A 484 3.26 -11.39 18.26
N TYR A 485 3.05 -10.18 18.77
CA TYR A 485 3.25 -8.94 18.03
C TYR A 485 4.67 -8.83 17.48
N ARG A 486 5.71 -9.00 18.30
CA ARG A 486 7.12 -8.82 17.88
C ARG A 486 7.64 -9.91 16.94
N THR A 487 7.03 -11.08 16.91
CA THR A 487 7.51 -12.23 16.13
C THR A 487 6.67 -12.51 14.89
N VAL A 488 5.37 -12.22 14.94
CA VAL A 488 4.41 -12.54 13.88
C VAL A 488 3.89 -11.29 13.20
N HIS A 489 3.36 -10.31 13.93
CA HIS A 489 2.72 -9.15 13.30
C HIS A 489 3.72 -8.10 12.81
N ASP A 490 4.68 -7.72 13.65
CA ASP A 490 5.66 -6.66 13.37
C ASP A 490 7.12 -7.12 13.58
N PRO A 491 7.57 -8.16 12.83
CA PRO A 491 8.94 -8.65 12.94
C PRO A 491 9.94 -7.61 12.42
N ASP A 492 11.05 -7.45 13.14
CA ASP A 492 12.17 -6.62 12.70
C ASP A 492 12.99 -7.37 11.64
N GLY A 493 13.04 -6.86 10.41
CA GLY A 493 13.80 -7.42 9.30
C GLY A 493 15.24 -6.89 9.18
N ARG A 494 15.65 -5.92 10.02
CA ARG A 494 17.00 -5.32 9.95
C ARG A 494 18.10 -6.28 10.38
N PRO A 495 19.34 -6.13 9.86
CA PRO A 495 20.54 -6.73 10.44
C PRO A 495 20.75 -6.34 11.91
N ARG A 496 21.40 -7.22 12.69
CA ARG A 496 21.65 -6.99 14.13
C ARG A 496 22.39 -5.68 14.44
N THR A 497 23.30 -5.26 13.56
CA THR A 497 24.06 -4.01 13.70
C THR A 497 23.14 -2.80 13.62
N MET A 498 22.25 -2.74 12.63
CA MET A 498 21.25 -1.67 12.49
C MET A 498 20.26 -1.63 13.65
N ARG A 499 19.80 -2.80 14.14
CA ARG A 499 18.92 -2.85 15.32
C ARG A 499 19.55 -2.22 16.55
N ARG A 500 20.85 -2.47 16.77
CA ARG A 500 21.60 -1.89 17.89
C ARG A 500 21.79 -0.37 17.74
N ALA A 501 21.92 0.10 16.50
CA ALA A 501 22.10 1.52 16.20
C ALA A 501 20.77 2.31 16.11
N GLY A 502 19.62 1.64 16.10
CA GLY A 502 18.33 2.28 15.87
C GLY A 502 18.16 2.86 14.46
N SER A 503 18.96 2.39 13.50
CA SER A 503 19.01 2.91 12.13
C SER A 503 18.16 2.10 11.13
N PHE A 504 18.00 2.63 9.92
CA PHE A 504 17.40 1.99 8.75
C PHE A 504 18.38 2.00 7.57
#